data_AF-A0A1G1FCW9-F1
#
_entry.id   AF-A0A1G1FCW9-F1
#
_cell.length_a   1.000
_cell.length_b   1.000
_cell.length_c   1.000
_cell.angle_alpha   90.00
_cell.angle_beta   90.00
_cell.angle_gamma   90.00
#
_symmetry.space_group_name_H-M   'P 1'
#
loop_
_entity.id
_entity.type
_entity.pdbx_description
1 polymer ?
#
loop_
_entity_poly.entity_id
_entity_poly.type
_entity_poly.pdbx_seq_one_letter_code
_entity_poly.pdbx_strand_id
1 'polypeptide(L)'
;MEQKQTQDRPHSIWLTYYAIEAITAVIIFLVGLVMMLDGYRIGMGWAFDGPESGYFPFRTGAILCISSVVVFLRTLFGKHRNYNLFVSWDRFKRVLYVLIPAVFYVLFTQFIGMYVASAVFIGGFMRAMGKFSWLKIILISVSISAALFWMFEIQFKVSLPKGPLESLLGY
;
A
#
# COMPACT_ATOMS: atom_id res chain seq x y z
N MET A 1 -28.72 -40.73 -23.22
CA MET A 1 -27.94 -40.98 -21.99
C MET A 1 -27.15 -39.72 -21.72
N GLU A 2 -27.56 -38.99 -20.68
CA GLU A 2 -27.04 -37.69 -20.29
C GLU A 2 -25.63 -37.85 -19.73
N GLN A 3 -24.59 -37.43 -20.47
CA GLN A 3 -23.24 -37.34 -19.93
C GLN A 3 -23.19 -36.14 -18.99
N LYS A 4 -23.48 -36.43 -17.71
CA LYS A 4 -23.18 -35.56 -16.58
C LYS A 4 -21.67 -35.37 -16.55
N GLN A 5 -21.18 -34.26 -17.12
CA GLN A 5 -19.81 -33.79 -16.94
C GLN A 5 -19.57 -33.66 -15.45
N THR A 6 -18.94 -34.68 -14.87
CA THR A 6 -18.33 -34.62 -13.56
C THR A 6 -17.24 -33.57 -13.66
N GLN A 7 -17.59 -32.36 -13.22
CA GLN A 7 -16.65 -31.28 -13.00
C GLN A 7 -15.68 -31.74 -11.92
N ASP A 8 -14.59 -32.35 -12.39
CA ASP A 8 -13.48 -32.79 -11.59
C ASP A 8 -12.95 -31.56 -10.86
N ARG A 9 -13.21 -31.49 -9.55
CA ARG A 9 -12.70 -30.40 -8.72
C ARG A 9 -11.21 -30.64 -8.63
N PRO A 10 -10.34 -29.79 -9.19
CA PRO A 10 -8.92 -29.99 -9.02
C PRO A 10 -8.62 -29.83 -7.53
N HIS A 11 -8.29 -30.95 -6.87
CA HIS A 11 -7.66 -31.00 -5.56
C HIS A 11 -6.25 -30.47 -5.71
N SER A 12 -6.11 -29.17 -5.83
CA SER A 12 -4.81 -28.55 -5.93
C SER A 12 -4.84 -27.27 -5.07
N ILE A 13 -3.81 -27.14 -4.24
CA ILE A 13 -3.61 -26.14 -3.18
C ILE A 13 -3.33 -24.77 -3.84
N TRP A 14 -4.22 -24.31 -4.72
CA TRP A 14 -4.02 -23.09 -5.48
C TRP A 14 -5.22 -22.17 -5.32
N LEU A 15 -4.91 -20.92 -5.02
CA LEU A 15 -5.90 -19.89 -4.73
C LEU A 15 -6.63 -19.51 -6.03
N THR A 16 -7.89 -19.91 -6.10
CA THR A 16 -8.84 -19.56 -7.17
C THR A 16 -9.21 -18.08 -7.12
N TYR A 17 -9.57 -17.46 -8.26
CA TYR A 17 -10.09 -16.07 -8.29
C TYR A 17 -11.20 -15.84 -7.26
N TYR A 18 -12.19 -16.73 -7.20
CA TYR A 18 -13.28 -16.66 -6.21
C TYR A 18 -12.78 -16.57 -4.76
N ALA A 19 -11.83 -17.44 -4.37
CA ALA A 19 -11.30 -17.46 -3.01
C ALA A 19 -10.52 -16.19 -2.69
N ILE A 20 -9.70 -15.72 -3.64
CA ILE A 20 -8.92 -14.49 -3.48
C ILE A 20 -9.80 -13.25 -3.39
N GLU A 21 -10.83 -13.13 -4.22
CA GLU A 21 -11.77 -12.00 -4.17
C GLU A 21 -12.44 -11.93 -2.79
N ALA A 22 -12.92 -13.07 -2.28
CA ALA A 22 -13.54 -13.14 -0.95
C ALA A 22 -12.54 -12.78 0.17
N ILE A 23 -11.34 -13.36 0.16
CA ILE A 23 -10.28 -13.10 1.15
C ILE A 23 -9.88 -11.61 1.11
N THR A 24 -9.65 -11.06 -0.09
CA THR A 24 -9.23 -9.67 -0.28
C THR A 24 -10.32 -8.72 0.20
N ALA A 25 -11.59 -9.00 -0.11
CA ALA A 25 -12.71 -8.19 0.38
C ALA A 25 -12.74 -8.14 1.91
N VAL A 26 -12.55 -9.28 2.59
CA VAL A 26 -12.48 -9.35 4.05
C VAL A 26 -11.29 -8.55 4.59
N ILE A 27 -10.10 -8.71 4.01
CA ILE A 27 -8.90 -7.96 4.44
C ILE A 27 -9.12 -6.45 4.29
N ILE A 28 -9.61 -6.00 3.14
CA ILE A 28 -9.85 -4.56 2.90
C ILE A 28 -10.96 -4.03 3.80
N PHE A 29 -11.98 -4.84 4.13
CA PHE A 29 -13.00 -4.47 5.11
C PHE A 29 -12.37 -4.23 6.50
N LEU A 30 -11.51 -5.14 6.95
CA LEU A 30 -10.82 -4.99 8.24
C LEU A 30 -9.90 -3.76 8.26
N VAL A 31 -9.18 -3.49 7.17
CA VAL A 31 -8.36 -2.27 7.02
C VAL A 31 -9.23 -1.02 7.11
N GLY A 32 -10.34 -0.98 6.37
CA GLY A 32 -11.29 0.13 6.42
C GLY A 32 -11.88 0.32 7.83
N LEU A 33 -12.16 -0.77 8.54
CA LEU A 33 -12.65 -0.73 9.92
C LEU A 33 -11.62 -0.14 10.87
N VAL A 34 -10.34 -0.54 10.76
CA VAL A 34 -9.24 0.06 11.55
C VAL A 34 -9.15 1.56 11.27
N MET A 35 -9.19 1.97 10.00
CA MET A 35 -9.17 3.40 9.63
C MET A 35 -10.35 4.18 10.23
N MET A 36 -11.54 3.58 10.30
CA MET A 36 -12.71 4.19 10.94
C MET A 36 -12.54 4.30 12.45
N LEU A 37 -12.05 3.25 13.11
CA LEU A 37 -11.84 3.26 14.56
C LEU A 37 -10.78 4.29 14.98
N ASP A 38 -9.66 4.33 14.27
CA ASP A 38 -8.60 5.32 14.50
C ASP A 38 -9.09 6.73 14.15
N GLY A 39 -9.77 6.89 13.01
CA GLY A 39 -10.36 8.17 12.60
C GLY A 39 -11.36 8.72 13.62
N TYR A 40 -12.18 7.86 14.22
CA TYR A 40 -13.07 8.24 15.31
C TYR A 40 -12.29 8.69 16.55
N ARG A 41 -11.24 7.94 16.92
CA ARG A 41 -10.39 8.24 18.08
C ARG A 41 -9.66 9.59 17.97
N ILE A 42 -9.23 9.98 16.77
CA ILE A 42 -8.44 11.21 16.54
C ILE A 42 -9.31 12.40 16.06
N GLY A 43 -10.63 12.27 16.10
CA GLY A 43 -11.60 13.29 15.70
C GLY A 43 -12.00 13.17 14.23
N MET A 44 -13.26 12.80 13.96
CA MET A 44 -13.80 12.61 12.60
C MET A 44 -14.69 13.77 12.12
N GLY A 45 -14.80 14.82 12.94
CA GLY A 45 -15.65 15.98 12.74
C GLY A 45 -15.03 17.04 11.84
N TRP A 46 -15.82 18.07 11.56
CA TRP A 46 -15.34 19.28 10.91
C TRP A 46 -15.32 20.38 11.97
N ALA A 47 -14.13 20.82 12.34
CA ALA A 47 -13.91 21.88 13.32
C ALA A 47 -14.00 23.27 12.64
N PHE A 48 -13.99 24.33 13.46
CA PHE A 48 -14.09 25.71 12.97
C PHE A 48 -12.92 26.10 12.06
N ASP A 49 -11.75 25.54 12.31
CA ASP A 49 -10.50 25.77 11.58
C ASP A 49 -10.25 24.74 10.45
N GLY A 50 -11.14 23.76 10.27
CA GLY A 50 -11.06 22.79 9.17
C GLY A 50 -11.41 21.35 9.57
N PRO A 51 -11.18 20.38 8.66
CA PRO A 51 -11.39 18.98 8.96
C PRO A 51 -10.43 18.50 10.03
N GLU A 52 -10.95 17.79 11.02
CA GLU A 52 -10.11 17.13 12.02
C GLU A 52 -9.25 16.03 11.39
N SER A 53 -8.19 15.61 12.09
CA SER A 53 -7.22 14.64 11.58
C SER A 53 -7.83 13.29 11.16
N GLY A 54 -8.92 12.88 11.80
CA GLY A 54 -9.64 11.64 11.52
C GLY A 54 -10.80 11.80 10.54
N TYR A 55 -11.11 13.02 10.10
CA TYR A 55 -12.19 13.30 9.14
C TYR A 55 -12.03 12.49 7.85
N PHE A 56 -10.81 12.49 7.31
CA PHE A 56 -10.48 11.80 6.06
C PHE A 56 -10.33 10.27 6.25
N PRO A 57 -9.54 9.76 7.21
CA PRO A 57 -9.45 8.33 7.49
C PRO A 57 -10.81 7.66 7.73
N PHE A 58 -11.71 8.31 8.47
CA PHE A 58 -13.02 7.72 8.75
C PHE A 58 -13.86 7.52 7.48
N ARG A 59 -13.96 8.55 6.63
CA ARG A 59 -14.79 8.51 5.41
C ARG A 59 -14.23 7.57 4.37
N THR A 60 -12.91 7.57 4.20
CA THR A 60 -12.23 6.62 3.30
C THR A 60 -12.39 5.19 3.80
N GLY A 61 -12.23 4.95 5.11
CA GLY A 61 -12.51 3.66 5.74
C GLY A 61 -13.94 3.18 5.50
N ALA A 62 -14.94 4.07 5.64
CA ALA A 62 -16.34 3.73 5.37
C ALA A 62 -16.59 3.33 3.90
N ILE A 63 -16.01 4.07 2.95
CA ILE A 63 -16.10 3.74 1.51
C ILE A 63 -15.44 2.37 1.24
N LEU A 64 -14.29 2.10 1.85
CA LEU A 64 -13.61 0.80 1.73
C LEU A 64 -14.48 -0.33 2.29
N CYS A 65 -15.05 -0.16 3.49
CA CYS A 65 -15.94 -1.13 4.11
C CYS A 65 -17.16 -1.45 3.22
N ILE A 66 -17.86 -0.41 2.73
CA ILE A 66 -19.02 -0.59 1.85
C ILE A 66 -18.61 -1.29 0.55
N SER A 67 -17.53 -0.84 -0.08
CA SER A 67 -17.04 -1.43 -1.34
C SER A 67 -16.67 -2.89 -1.15
N SER A 68 -15.97 -3.22 -0.06
CA SER A 68 -15.62 -4.59 0.30
C SER A 68 -16.84 -5.47 0.53
N VAL A 69 -17.86 -4.97 1.23
CA VAL A 69 -19.12 -5.72 1.42
C VAL A 69 -19.78 -5.99 0.07
N VAL A 70 -19.85 -5.00 -0.82
CA VAL A 70 -20.41 -5.19 -2.16
C VAL A 70 -19.64 -6.24 -2.95
N VAL A 71 -18.30 -6.21 -2.93
CA VAL A 71 -17.46 -7.21 -3.59
C VAL A 71 -17.69 -8.59 -2.98
N PHE A 72 -17.67 -8.72 -1.65
CA PHE A 72 -17.87 -9.98 -0.95
C PHE A 72 -19.23 -10.61 -1.26
N LEU A 73 -20.30 -9.81 -1.26
CA LEU A 73 -21.64 -10.26 -1.62
C LEU A 73 -21.72 -10.68 -3.10
N ARG A 74 -21.08 -9.94 -4.01
CA ARG A 74 -21.01 -10.32 -5.43
C ARG A 74 -20.25 -11.62 -5.63
N THR A 75 -19.17 -11.83 -4.90
CA THR A 75 -18.41 -13.08 -4.94
C THR A 75 -19.27 -14.24 -4.42
N LEU A 76 -19.93 -14.08 -3.25
CA LEU A 76 -20.78 -15.12 -2.65
C LEU A 76 -22.00 -15.48 -3.49
N PHE A 77 -22.76 -14.49 -3.96
CA PHE A 77 -24.06 -14.66 -4.61
C PHE A 77 -24.02 -14.54 -6.15
N GLY A 78 -22.84 -14.28 -6.73
CA GLY A 78 -22.68 -14.16 -8.18
C GLY A 78 -22.97 -15.47 -8.91
N LYS A 79 -23.75 -15.38 -10.01
CA LYS A 79 -24.11 -16.53 -10.85
C LYS A 79 -22.93 -17.15 -11.60
N HIS A 80 -21.81 -16.44 -11.75
CA HIS A 80 -20.63 -16.93 -12.47
C HIS A 80 -19.39 -16.87 -11.56
N ARG A 81 -19.12 -17.96 -10.84
CA ARG A 81 -17.90 -18.10 -10.05
C ARG A 81 -16.73 -18.48 -10.96
N ASN A 82 -15.69 -17.65 -10.97
CA ASN A 82 -14.48 -17.90 -11.73
C ASN A 82 -13.57 -18.87 -10.96
N TYR A 83 -13.49 -20.11 -11.45
CA TYR A 83 -12.67 -21.16 -10.84
C TYR A 83 -11.23 -21.22 -11.39
N ASN A 84 -10.83 -20.25 -12.21
CA ASN A 84 -9.48 -20.21 -12.77
C ASN A 84 -8.44 -19.87 -11.69
N LEU A 85 -7.20 -20.23 -11.98
CA LEU A 85 -6.04 -19.92 -11.16
C LEU A 85 -5.81 -18.41 -11.11
N PHE A 86 -5.77 -17.80 -9.91
CA PHE A 86 -5.60 -16.36 -9.75
C PHE A 86 -4.24 -15.88 -10.26
N VAL A 87 -3.15 -16.45 -9.75
CA VAL A 87 -1.79 -15.97 -10.04
C VAL A 87 -0.86 -17.14 -10.36
N SER A 88 -0.09 -16.99 -11.44
CA SER A 88 1.06 -17.86 -11.70
C SER A 88 2.26 -17.35 -10.88
N TRP A 89 3.17 -18.25 -10.53
CA TRP A 89 4.36 -17.91 -9.73
C TRP A 89 5.18 -16.75 -10.34
N ASP A 90 5.26 -16.67 -11.67
CA ASP A 90 5.98 -15.58 -12.37
C ASP A 90 5.33 -14.20 -12.20
N ARG A 91 3.99 -14.14 -12.13
CA ARG A 91 3.28 -12.89 -11.83
C ARG A 91 3.49 -12.48 -10.38
N PHE A 92 3.47 -13.43 -9.45
CA PHE A 92 3.69 -13.16 -8.03
C PHE A 92 5.09 -12.61 -7.76
N LYS A 93 6.13 -13.16 -8.40
CA LYS A 93 7.50 -12.63 -8.32
C LYS A 93 7.59 -11.15 -8.71
N ARG A 94 6.87 -10.73 -9.76
CA ARG A 94 6.83 -9.32 -10.20
C ARG A 94 6.26 -8.38 -9.13
N VAL A 95 5.26 -8.82 -8.37
CA VAL A 95 4.73 -8.05 -7.25
C VAL A 95 5.77 -7.94 -6.13
N LEU A 96 6.46 -9.05 -5.81
CA LEU A 96 7.50 -9.06 -4.78
C LEU A 96 8.68 -8.13 -5.11
N TYR A 97 9.03 -7.95 -6.39
CA TYR A 97 10.08 -7.00 -6.81
C TYR A 97 9.79 -5.55 -6.41
N VAL A 98 8.54 -5.19 -6.15
CA VAL A 98 8.16 -3.86 -5.66
C VAL A 98 7.85 -3.87 -4.17
N LEU A 99 7.14 -4.92 -3.70
CA LEU A 99 6.74 -5.05 -2.30
C LEU A 99 7.94 -5.14 -1.35
N ILE A 100 8.93 -5.99 -1.69
CA ILE A 100 10.09 -6.22 -0.81
C ILE A 100 10.88 -4.90 -0.61
N PRO A 101 11.28 -4.17 -1.67
CA PRO A 101 11.90 -2.86 -1.50
C PRO A 101 11.05 -1.87 -0.69
N ALA A 102 9.72 -1.85 -0.88
CA ALA A 102 8.84 -0.94 -0.14
C ALA A 102 8.82 -1.26 1.36
N VAL A 103 8.81 -2.54 1.74
CA VAL A 103 8.94 -2.97 3.14
C VAL A 103 10.28 -2.53 3.71
N PHE A 104 11.39 -2.74 2.99
CA PHE A 104 12.70 -2.28 3.44
C PHE A 104 12.78 -0.76 3.59
N TYR A 105 12.14 0.00 2.70
CA TYR A 105 12.03 1.45 2.85
C TYR A 105 11.35 1.83 4.16
N VAL A 106 10.18 1.26 4.46
CA VAL A 106 9.47 1.53 5.72
C VAL A 106 10.34 1.15 6.93
N LEU A 107 10.99 -0.01 6.90
CA LEU A 107 11.89 -0.42 7.98
C LEU A 107 13.07 0.55 8.15
N PHE A 108 13.71 0.96 7.06
CA PHE A 108 14.85 1.90 7.11
C PHE A 108 14.44 3.30 7.54
N THR A 109 13.21 3.76 7.26
CA THR A 109 12.75 5.08 7.72
C THR A 109 12.85 5.25 9.23
N GLN A 110 12.71 4.17 10.00
CA GLN A 110 12.82 4.18 11.46
C GLN A 110 14.26 4.40 11.96
N PHE A 111 15.27 4.05 11.16
CA PHE A 111 16.67 4.10 11.57
C PHE A 111 17.43 5.31 11.01
N ILE A 112 17.18 5.64 9.74
CA ILE A 112 17.95 6.67 9.01
C ILE A 112 17.10 7.87 8.61
N GLY A 113 15.83 7.93 9.04
CA GLY A 113 14.90 8.99 8.66
C GLY A 113 14.27 8.77 7.30
N MET A 114 13.13 9.42 7.08
CA MET A 114 12.34 9.28 5.86
C MET A 114 13.07 9.84 4.62
N TYR A 115 13.82 10.93 4.75
CA TYR A 115 14.48 11.58 3.62
C TYR A 115 15.65 10.75 3.08
N VAL A 116 16.54 10.30 3.97
CA VAL A 116 17.66 9.44 3.57
C VAL A 116 17.14 8.11 3.04
N ALA A 117 16.17 7.50 3.72
CA ALA A 117 15.54 6.27 3.24
C ALA A 117 14.88 6.45 1.86
N SER A 118 14.26 7.61 1.60
CA SER A 118 13.66 7.92 0.29
C SER A 118 14.71 8.05 -0.80
N ALA A 119 15.83 8.72 -0.54
CA ALA A 119 16.92 8.84 -1.50
C ALA A 119 17.53 7.47 -1.84
N VAL A 120 17.71 6.61 -0.84
CA VAL A 120 18.18 5.22 -1.02
C VAL A 120 17.14 4.41 -1.80
N PHE A 121 15.86 4.53 -1.47
CA PHE A 121 14.78 3.81 -2.13
C PHE A 121 14.67 4.19 -3.61
N ILE A 122 14.59 5.49 -3.91
CA ILE A 122 14.53 6.01 -5.29
C ILE A 122 15.78 5.57 -6.06
N GLY A 123 16.97 5.76 -5.47
CA GLY A 123 18.21 5.39 -6.13
C GLY A 123 18.34 3.89 -6.39
N GLY A 124 17.91 3.08 -5.42
CA GLY A 124 17.85 1.62 -5.51
C GLY A 124 16.92 1.16 -6.64
N PHE A 125 15.73 1.75 -6.76
CA PHE A 125 14.80 1.47 -7.86
C PHE A 125 15.38 1.87 -9.22
N MET A 126 15.95 3.06 -9.32
CA MET A 126 16.60 3.53 -10.54
C MET A 126 17.74 2.60 -10.96
N ARG A 127 18.50 2.06 -10.00
CA ARG A 127 19.59 1.13 -10.29
C ARG A 127 19.09 -0.25 -10.70
N ALA A 128 18.15 -0.81 -9.95
CA ALA A 128 17.68 -2.18 -10.10
C ALA A 128 16.78 -2.36 -11.34
N MET A 129 15.86 -1.42 -11.58
CA MET A 129 14.90 -1.49 -12.68
C MET A 129 15.34 -0.68 -13.91
N GLY A 130 15.84 0.54 -13.69
CA GLY A 130 16.16 1.48 -14.78
C GLY A 130 17.58 1.38 -15.33
N LYS A 131 18.50 0.72 -14.61
CA LYS A 131 19.93 0.61 -14.97
C LYS A 131 20.59 1.96 -15.32
N PHE A 132 20.16 3.04 -14.66
CA PHE A 132 20.69 4.38 -14.88
C PHE A 132 22.16 4.51 -14.44
N SER A 133 22.87 5.51 -14.97
CA SER A 133 24.22 5.84 -14.53
C SER A 133 24.22 6.40 -13.11
N TRP A 134 25.28 6.14 -12.33
CA TRP A 134 25.41 6.57 -10.94
C TRP A 134 25.22 8.09 -10.75
N LEU A 135 25.72 8.90 -11.69
CA LEU A 135 25.51 10.35 -11.66
C LEU A 135 24.02 10.73 -11.72
N LYS A 136 23.24 10.12 -12.63
CA LYS A 136 21.80 10.39 -12.73
C LYS A 136 21.06 9.91 -11.49
N ILE A 137 21.44 8.75 -10.96
CA ILE A 137 20.86 8.18 -9.74
C ILE A 137 21.02 9.16 -8.57
N ILE A 138 22.26 9.56 -8.28
CA ILE A 138 22.56 10.47 -7.17
C ILE A 138 21.86 11.81 -7.37
N LEU A 139 21.95 12.38 -8.56
CA LEU A 139 21.35 13.69 -8.86
C LEU A 139 19.85 13.67 -8.61
N ILE A 140 19.12 12.68 -9.15
CA ILE A 140 17.66 12.62 -9.06
C ILE A 140 17.22 12.25 -7.65
N SER A 141 17.80 11.21 -7.04
CA SER A 141 17.34 10.73 -5.75
C SER A 141 17.60 11.72 -4.62
N VAL A 142 18.76 12.39 -4.63
CA VAL A 142 19.09 13.43 -3.66
C VAL A 142 18.25 14.69 -3.91
N SER A 143 18.08 15.13 -5.17
CA SER A 143 17.29 16.33 -5.45
C SER A 143 15.83 16.17 -5.05
N ILE A 144 15.21 15.01 -5.33
CA ILE A 144 13.83 14.74 -4.93
C ILE A 144 13.72 14.75 -3.40
N SER A 145 14.63 14.06 -2.71
CA SER A 145 14.61 14.01 -1.25
C SER A 145 14.81 15.39 -0.61
N ALA A 146 15.75 16.19 -1.13
CA ALA A 146 15.98 17.56 -0.70
C ALA A 146 14.79 18.48 -0.97
N ALA A 147 14.13 18.32 -2.12
CA ALA A 147 12.92 19.08 -2.44
C ALA A 147 11.76 18.75 -1.48
N LEU A 148 11.59 17.47 -1.12
CA LEU A 148 10.60 17.05 -0.12
C LEU A 148 10.95 17.59 1.27
N PHE A 149 12.23 17.58 1.66
CA PHE A 149 12.67 18.19 2.91
C PHE A 149 12.33 19.67 2.97
N TRP A 150 12.67 20.42 1.91
CA TRP A 150 12.36 21.84 1.81
C TRP A 150 10.85 22.11 1.87
N MET A 151 10.04 21.34 1.13
CA MET A 151 8.59 21.52 1.13
C MET A 151 7.95 21.20 2.48
N PHE A 152 8.29 20.08 3.11
CA PHE A 152 7.62 19.65 4.34
C PHE A 152 8.14 20.35 5.60
N GLU A 153 9.46 20.42 5.79
CA GLU A 153 10.04 20.97 7.03
C GLU A 153 10.06 22.50 7.01
N ILE A 154 10.43 23.12 5.88
CA ILE A 154 10.58 24.57 5.80
C ILE A 154 9.24 25.23 5.46
N GLN A 155 8.55 24.74 4.43
CA GLN A 155 7.34 25.40 3.94
C GLN A 155 6.08 24.99 4.71
N PHE A 156 5.84 23.69 4.89
CA PHE A 156 4.64 23.20 5.60
C PHE A 156 4.84 23.10 7.12
N LYS A 157 6.09 23.14 7.61
CA LYS A 157 6.44 22.95 9.03
C LYS A 157 5.84 21.67 9.62
N VAL A 158 5.71 20.64 8.79
CA VAL A 158 5.26 19.31 9.19
C VAL A 158 6.51 18.47 9.44
N SER A 159 6.77 18.14 10.69
CA SER A 159 7.89 17.27 11.03
C SER A 159 7.60 15.84 10.61
N LEU A 160 8.41 15.33 9.69
CA LEU A 160 8.39 13.93 9.28
C LEU A 160 9.39 13.12 10.13
N PRO A 161 9.35 11.76 10.08
CA PRO A 161 10.33 10.95 10.80
C PRO A 161 11.77 11.28 10.38
N LYS A 162 12.53 11.89 11.29
CA LYS A 162 13.92 12.32 11.07
C LYS A 162 14.91 11.25 11.49
N GLY A 163 16.06 11.24 10.84
CA GLY A 163 17.16 10.33 11.14
C GLY A 163 18.36 11.05 11.78
N PRO A 164 19.47 10.32 11.96
CA PRO A 164 20.71 10.85 12.51
C PRO A 164 21.31 11.98 11.67
N LEU A 165 21.12 11.94 10.34
CA LEU A 165 21.66 12.96 9.44
C LEU A 165 20.95 14.30 9.61
N GLU A 166 19.63 14.30 9.70
CA GLU A 166 18.83 15.49 9.94
C GLU A 166 19.13 16.06 11.34
N SER A 167 19.24 15.19 12.34
CA SER A 167 19.61 15.58 13.70
C SER A 167 20.99 16.26 13.77
N LEU A 168 21.97 15.76 13.01
CA LEU A 168 23.31 16.38 12.90
C LEU A 168 23.24 17.80 12.29
N LEU A 169 22.30 18.02 11.37
CA LEU A 169 22.07 19.30 10.72
C LEU A 169 21.21 20.26 11.56
N GLY A 170 20.81 19.85 12.77
CA GLY A 170 20.02 20.64 13.70
C GLY A 170 18.51 20.62 13.43
N TYR A 171 18.01 19.61 12.72
CA TYR A 171 16.60 19.41 12.42
C TYR A 171 16.00 18.21 13.15
#